data_AF-A0A948XL66-F1
#
_entry.id   AF-A0A948XL66-F1
#
_cell.length_a   1.000
_cell.length_b   1.000
_cell.length_c   1.000
_cell.angle_alpha   90.00
_cell.angle_beta   90.00
_cell.angle_gamma   90.00
#
_symmetry.space_group_name_H-M   'P 1'
#
loop_
_entity.id
_entity.type
_entity.pdbx_description
1 polymer ?
#
loop_
_entity_poly.entity_id
_entity_poly.type
_entity_poly.pdbx_seq_one_letter_code
_entity_poly.pdbx_strand_id
1 'polypeptide(L)'
;MKEGASSRFLENRLKFTPEIMEFSSAFSKVDVNGYHTLREDLMTVNGTKRTWHLMKGGGKTKFEVYFLPDTNEWLKTMDPEVENIDKRITMLKDGIDNVRTGLVESGLNEHAIAAKGCTVERSDGSFTVGHKTKHIGPTVEYICKRLKGKNIDDDTKNSLEEVVIKGFNLAARLYILHDIWMEDPNPGNIVLNFDDLNNIKIALIDFESMNQYKGVEGDLYRERFESLFKRFEKKAKHAGISISRDQESIADPDVLYAERMKRKEI
;
A
#
# COMPACT_ATOMS: atom_id res chain seq x y z
N MET A 1 24.04 -5.45 -25.92
CA MET A 1 23.45 -5.49 -24.57
C MET A 1 23.37 -4.06 -24.06
N LYS A 2 22.17 -3.47 -24.04
CA LYS A 2 21.94 -2.14 -23.46
C LYS A 2 21.21 -2.37 -22.14
N GLU A 3 21.92 -2.23 -21.03
CA GLU A 3 21.34 -2.02 -19.70
C GLU A 3 20.57 -0.69 -19.74
N GLY A 4 19.29 -0.76 -20.12
CA GLY A 4 18.53 0.39 -20.57
C GLY A 4 17.45 0.79 -19.58
N ALA A 5 17.70 1.90 -18.87
CA ALA A 5 16.73 2.80 -18.23
C ALA A 5 15.80 2.27 -17.11
N SER A 6 15.49 0.98 -17.03
CA SER A 6 14.49 0.45 -16.09
C SER A 6 14.98 0.40 -14.63
N SER A 7 16.29 0.21 -14.38
CA SER A 7 16.82 0.14 -13.00
C SER A 7 17.16 1.49 -12.36
N ARG A 8 17.41 2.54 -13.16
CA ARG A 8 17.86 3.85 -12.64
C ARG A 8 16.78 4.61 -11.89
N PHE A 9 15.50 4.32 -12.13
CA PHE A 9 14.38 4.99 -11.45
C PHE A 9 14.17 4.52 -10.00
N LEU A 10 14.72 3.36 -9.62
CA LEU A 10 14.59 2.78 -8.28
C LEU A 10 15.86 2.95 -7.43
N GLU A 11 17.00 3.36 -8.00
CA GLU A 11 18.25 3.62 -7.25
C GLU A 11 18.29 4.98 -6.53
N ASN A 12 17.17 5.70 -6.47
CA ASN A 12 17.08 6.92 -5.67
C ASN A 12 16.99 6.57 -4.18
N ARG A 13 18.16 6.48 -3.54
CA ARG A 13 18.29 6.53 -2.07
C ARG A 13 17.50 7.73 -1.56
N LEU A 14 16.39 7.47 -0.87
CA LEU A 14 15.70 8.50 -0.13
C LEU A 14 16.64 8.95 0.99
N LYS A 15 17.07 10.21 0.95
CA LYS A 15 17.77 10.82 2.09
C LYS A 15 16.71 11.23 3.09
N PHE A 16 16.53 10.41 4.12
CA PHE A 16 15.59 10.71 5.18
C PHE A 16 16.25 11.54 6.27
N THR A 17 15.52 12.55 6.75
CA THR A 17 15.94 13.35 7.90
C THR A 17 15.82 12.55 9.20
N PRO A 18 16.60 12.88 10.25
CA PRO A 18 16.51 12.23 11.56
C PRO A 18 15.08 12.12 12.10
N GLU A 19 14.23 13.12 11.82
CA GLU A 19 12.82 13.19 12.20
C GLU A 19 11.99 12.06 11.57
N ILE A 20 12.23 11.71 10.31
CA ILE A 20 11.56 10.58 9.65
C ILE A 20 12.17 9.25 10.13
N MET A 21 13.49 9.24 10.39
CA MET A 21 14.18 8.06 10.88
C MET A 21 13.78 7.66 12.30
N GLU A 22 13.28 8.59 13.13
CA GLU A 22 12.72 8.30 14.46
C GLU A 22 11.63 7.22 14.41
N PHE A 23 10.87 7.16 13.31
CA PHE A 23 9.79 6.21 13.11
C PHE A 23 10.24 4.78 12.78
N SER A 24 11.53 4.54 12.54
CA SER A 24 12.09 3.19 12.35
C SER A 24 11.93 2.28 13.58
N SER A 25 11.71 2.88 14.76
CA SER A 25 11.60 2.18 16.05
C SER A 25 10.23 2.32 16.74
N ALA A 26 9.30 3.06 16.14
CA ALA A 26 8.14 3.64 16.84
C ALA A 26 6.94 2.68 17.09
N PHE A 27 7.10 1.37 16.93
CA PHE A 27 5.96 0.45 16.99
C PHE A 27 5.81 -0.18 18.37
N SER A 28 4.76 0.23 19.10
CA SER A 28 4.28 -0.51 20.25
C SER A 28 3.35 -1.65 19.78
N LYS A 29 3.30 -2.76 20.53
CA LYS A 29 2.48 -3.93 20.18
C LYS A 29 0.96 -3.67 20.02
N VAL A 30 0.47 -2.48 20.35
CA VAL A 30 -0.97 -2.16 20.45
C VAL A 30 -1.40 -0.92 19.65
N ASP A 31 -0.46 -0.17 19.07
CA ASP A 31 -0.73 0.98 18.19
C ASP A 31 0.14 0.86 16.94
N VAL A 32 -0.51 0.64 15.80
CA VAL A 32 0.17 0.50 14.50
C VAL A 32 -0.45 1.51 13.55
N ASN A 33 0.37 2.40 13.02
CA ASN A 33 -0.03 3.45 12.07
C ASN A 33 -1.12 4.40 12.60
N GLY A 34 -1.21 4.56 13.93
CA GLY A 34 -2.19 5.41 14.59
C GLY A 34 -3.57 4.76 14.73
N TYR A 35 -3.67 3.46 14.47
CA TYR A 35 -4.86 2.68 14.79
C TYR A 35 -4.75 2.09 16.19
N HIS A 36 -5.79 2.28 16.98
CA HIS A 36 -5.95 1.62 18.27
C HIS A 36 -6.80 0.36 18.11
N THR A 37 -6.59 -0.62 18.99
CA THR A 37 -7.44 -1.83 19.03
C THR A 37 -8.88 -1.42 19.37
N LEU A 38 -9.83 -1.74 18.49
CA LEU A 38 -11.27 -1.56 18.71
C LEU A 38 -11.85 -2.67 19.58
N ARG A 39 -11.47 -3.93 19.29
CA ARG A 39 -11.78 -5.11 20.08
C ARG A 39 -10.77 -6.23 19.80
N GLU A 40 -10.75 -7.22 20.67
CA GLU A 40 -9.95 -8.43 20.49
C GLU A 40 -10.85 -9.60 20.13
N ASP A 41 -10.53 -10.29 19.03
CA ASP A 41 -11.29 -11.43 18.52
C ASP A 41 -10.40 -12.69 18.56
N LEU A 42 -10.89 -13.74 19.22
CA LEU A 42 -10.25 -15.06 19.19
C LEU A 42 -10.63 -15.77 17.88
N MET A 43 -9.67 -15.92 16.98
CA MET A 43 -9.89 -16.51 15.65
C MET A 43 -8.90 -17.63 15.34
N THR A 44 -9.35 -18.61 14.56
CA THR A 44 -8.49 -19.63 13.96
C THR A 44 -8.22 -19.24 12.51
N VAL A 45 -6.96 -18.92 12.21
CA VAL A 45 -6.52 -18.51 10.87
C VAL A 45 -5.59 -19.58 10.33
N ASN A 46 -5.95 -20.20 9.19
CA ASN A 46 -5.26 -21.36 8.63
C ASN A 46 -4.99 -22.46 9.68
N GLY A 47 -6.00 -22.79 10.50
CA GLY A 47 -5.90 -23.81 11.54
C GLY A 47 -5.13 -23.39 12.80
N THR A 48 -4.60 -22.16 12.87
CA THR A 48 -3.88 -21.67 14.05
C THR A 48 -4.73 -20.67 14.83
N LYS A 49 -5.10 -21.03 16.06
CA LYS A 49 -5.90 -20.19 16.96
C LYS A 49 -5.04 -19.11 17.63
N ARG A 50 -5.44 -17.85 17.52
CA ARG A 50 -4.77 -16.66 18.08
C ARG A 50 -5.78 -15.56 18.42
N THR A 51 -5.40 -14.64 19.31
CA THR A 51 -6.15 -13.40 19.56
C THR A 51 -5.69 -12.34 18.57
N TRP A 52 -6.61 -11.86 17.75
CA TRP A 52 -6.39 -10.83 16.74
C TRP A 52 -7.04 -9.53 17.17
N HIS A 53 -6.34 -8.42 16.97
CA HIS A 53 -6.79 -7.09 17.36
C HIS A 53 -7.50 -6.45 16.18
N LEU A 54 -8.81 -6.21 16.27
CA LEU A 54 -9.55 -5.48 15.25
C LEU A 54 -9.11 -4.01 15.26
N MET A 55 -8.55 -3.52 14.17
CA MET A 55 -8.03 -2.15 14.06
C MET A 55 -8.96 -1.22 13.29
N LYS A 56 -9.65 -1.77 12.27
CA LYS A 56 -10.59 -1.03 11.42
C LYS A 56 -11.65 -1.99 10.87
N GLY A 57 -12.90 -1.56 10.82
CA GLY A 57 -13.99 -2.35 10.27
C GLY A 57 -15.17 -2.49 11.24
N GLY A 58 -16.21 -3.21 10.82
CA GLY A 58 -17.49 -3.31 11.52
C GLY A 58 -18.55 -2.35 10.98
N GLY A 59 -19.82 -2.68 11.17
CA GLY A 59 -20.96 -1.89 10.72
C GLY A 59 -21.17 -1.94 9.20
N LYS A 60 -21.13 -0.79 8.51
CA LYS A 60 -21.41 -0.66 7.05
C LYS A 60 -20.24 -1.07 6.14
N THR A 61 -19.08 -1.42 6.71
CA THR A 61 -17.87 -1.71 5.93
C THR A 61 -17.81 -3.19 5.58
N LYS A 62 -17.54 -3.51 4.30
CA LYS A 62 -17.50 -4.91 3.81
C LYS A 62 -16.27 -5.70 4.26
N PHE A 63 -15.33 -5.05 4.94
CA PHE A 63 -14.04 -5.62 5.32
C PHE A 63 -13.71 -5.25 6.76
N GLU A 64 -13.06 -6.17 7.44
CA GLU A 64 -12.43 -5.94 8.74
C GLU A 64 -10.92 -6.14 8.60
N VAL A 65 -10.16 -5.29 9.29
CA VAL A 65 -8.70 -5.26 9.28
C VAL A 65 -8.22 -5.49 10.70
N TYR A 66 -7.48 -6.58 10.86
CA TYR A 66 -6.95 -7.07 12.12
C TYR A 66 -5.43 -7.00 12.12
N PHE A 67 -4.86 -6.87 13.32
CA PHE A 67 -3.43 -6.94 13.56
C PHE A 67 -3.11 -8.03 14.59
N LEU A 68 -2.03 -8.79 14.36
CA LEU A 68 -1.49 -9.77 15.29
C LEU A 68 -0.11 -9.30 15.77
N PRO A 69 0.00 -8.75 16.99
CA PRO A 69 1.23 -8.15 17.49
C PRO A 69 2.41 -9.11 17.57
N ASP A 70 2.16 -10.35 17.99
CA ASP A 70 3.22 -11.33 18.24
C ASP A 70 4.00 -11.71 16.98
N THR A 71 3.35 -11.65 15.82
CA THR A 71 3.97 -11.99 14.54
C THR A 71 4.13 -10.80 13.60
N ASN A 72 3.72 -9.61 14.06
CA ASN A 72 3.69 -8.36 13.28
C ASN A 72 2.96 -8.55 11.93
N GLU A 73 1.75 -9.13 11.97
CA GLU A 73 0.96 -9.48 10.79
C GLU A 73 -0.35 -8.70 10.73
N TRP A 74 -0.70 -8.23 9.54
CA TRP A 74 -2.04 -7.76 9.20
C TRP A 74 -2.87 -8.90 8.64
N LEU A 75 -4.16 -8.86 8.92
CA LEU A 75 -5.18 -9.73 8.35
C LEU A 75 -6.35 -8.87 7.89
N LYS A 76 -6.63 -8.86 6.59
CA LYS A 76 -7.84 -8.25 6.03
C LYS A 76 -8.84 -9.37 5.73
N THR A 77 -9.98 -9.37 6.39
CA THR A 77 -11.07 -10.33 6.20
C THR A 77 -12.26 -9.63 5.57
N MET A 78 -13.18 -10.41 5.02
CA MET A 78 -14.50 -9.91 4.63
C MET A 78 -15.53 -10.16 5.72
N ASP A 79 -16.50 -9.26 5.79
CA ASP A 79 -17.68 -9.43 6.60
C ASP A 79 -18.41 -10.72 6.18
N PRO A 80 -18.70 -11.66 7.11
CA PRO A 80 -19.41 -12.89 6.81
C PRO A 80 -20.84 -12.67 6.29
N GLU A 81 -21.51 -11.56 6.62
CA GLU A 81 -22.93 -11.34 6.33
C GLU A 81 -23.26 -10.96 4.88
N VAL A 82 -22.26 -10.69 4.04
CA VAL A 82 -22.55 -10.39 2.63
C VAL A 82 -23.05 -11.68 1.93
N GLU A 83 -23.89 -11.59 0.88
CA GLU A 83 -24.69 -12.74 0.41
C GLU A 83 -24.04 -13.66 -0.64
N ASN A 84 -22.96 -13.25 -1.33
CA ASN A 84 -22.31 -14.07 -2.37
C ASN A 84 -20.86 -14.40 -1.97
N ILE A 85 -20.59 -15.67 -1.61
CA ILE A 85 -19.30 -16.13 -1.07
C ILE A 85 -18.26 -16.39 -2.16
N ASP A 86 -18.66 -16.95 -3.31
CA ASP A 86 -17.76 -17.30 -4.42
C ASP A 86 -17.14 -16.05 -5.07
N LYS A 87 -17.98 -15.04 -5.34
CA LYS A 87 -17.50 -13.74 -5.85
C LYS A 87 -16.47 -13.13 -4.91
N ARG A 88 -16.63 -13.37 -3.61
CA ARG A 88 -15.79 -12.80 -2.57
C ARG A 88 -14.45 -13.52 -2.42
N ILE A 89 -14.44 -14.84 -2.51
CA ILE A 89 -13.21 -15.62 -2.59
C ILE A 89 -12.36 -15.14 -3.78
N THR A 90 -12.99 -14.91 -4.94
CA THR A 90 -12.30 -14.34 -6.11
C THR A 90 -11.77 -12.93 -5.83
N MET A 91 -12.58 -12.04 -5.23
CA MET A 91 -12.13 -10.68 -4.88
C MET A 91 -10.94 -10.64 -3.93
N LEU A 92 -10.84 -11.59 -2.99
CA LEU A 92 -9.68 -11.69 -2.11
C LEU A 92 -8.46 -12.30 -2.77
N LYS A 93 -8.65 -13.26 -3.68
CA LYS A 93 -7.58 -13.80 -4.53
C LYS A 93 -6.98 -12.70 -5.41
N ASP A 94 -7.82 -11.96 -6.12
CA ASP A 94 -7.39 -10.82 -6.92
C ASP A 94 -6.73 -9.75 -6.02
N GLY A 95 -7.31 -9.48 -4.85
CA GLY A 95 -6.76 -8.56 -3.87
C GLY A 95 -5.35 -8.93 -3.37
N ILE A 96 -5.09 -10.21 -3.09
CA ILE A 96 -3.76 -10.63 -2.63
C ILE A 96 -2.74 -10.60 -3.77
N ASP A 97 -3.14 -10.91 -5.00
CA ASP A 97 -2.24 -10.83 -6.15
C ASP A 97 -1.87 -9.39 -6.49
N ASN A 98 -2.81 -8.44 -6.32
CA ASN A 98 -2.51 -7.01 -6.41
C ASN A 98 -1.51 -6.56 -5.35
N VAL A 99 -1.70 -6.99 -4.10
CA VAL A 99 -0.77 -6.70 -3.00
C VAL A 99 0.62 -7.26 -3.31
N ARG A 100 0.71 -8.52 -3.76
CA ARG A 100 1.99 -9.15 -4.13
C ARG A 100 2.69 -8.39 -5.25
N THR A 101 1.95 -8.03 -6.29
CA THR A 101 2.49 -7.27 -7.42
C THR A 101 2.98 -5.89 -6.97
N GLY A 102 2.21 -5.21 -6.12
CA GLY A 102 2.62 -3.96 -5.46
C GLY A 102 3.92 -4.10 -4.68
N LEU A 103 4.06 -5.15 -3.88
CA LEU A 103 5.26 -5.43 -3.09
C LEU A 103 6.47 -5.77 -3.97
N VAL A 104 6.28 -6.51 -5.06
CA VAL A 104 7.36 -6.80 -6.03
C VAL A 104 7.82 -5.53 -6.73
N GLU A 105 6.92 -4.70 -7.23
CA GLU A 105 7.27 -3.40 -7.85
C GLU A 105 7.92 -2.42 -6.84
N SER A 106 7.64 -2.60 -5.55
CA SER A 106 8.30 -1.89 -4.44
C SER A 106 9.70 -2.44 -4.09
N GLY A 107 10.12 -3.54 -4.72
CA GLY A 107 11.37 -4.26 -4.40
C GLY A 107 11.32 -5.04 -3.09
N LEU A 108 10.14 -5.35 -2.54
CA LEU A 108 9.91 -6.07 -1.28
C LEU A 108 9.52 -7.53 -1.54
N ASN A 109 10.36 -8.27 -2.27
CA ASN A 109 10.06 -9.64 -2.70
C ASN A 109 9.78 -10.60 -1.52
N GLU A 110 10.48 -10.46 -0.40
CA GLU A 110 10.26 -11.30 0.78
C GLU A 110 8.87 -11.07 1.41
N HIS A 111 8.44 -9.80 1.48
CA HIS A 111 7.09 -9.46 1.91
C HIS A 111 6.03 -9.99 0.92
N ALA A 112 6.30 -9.94 -0.38
CA ALA A 112 5.42 -10.51 -1.40
C ALA A 112 5.24 -12.03 -1.25
N ILE A 113 6.32 -12.76 -0.97
CA ILE A 113 6.28 -14.22 -0.71
C ILE A 113 5.50 -14.54 0.58
N ALA A 114 5.64 -13.69 1.60
CA ALA A 114 4.93 -13.86 2.87
C ALA A 114 3.43 -13.54 2.76
N ALA A 115 3.01 -12.72 1.80
CA ALA A 115 1.62 -12.35 1.57
C ALA A 115 0.80 -13.56 1.06
N LYS A 116 -0.23 -13.97 1.80
CA LYS A 116 -1.00 -15.20 1.52
C LYS A 116 -2.49 -15.05 1.81
N GLY A 117 -3.33 -15.65 0.96
CA GLY A 117 -4.73 -15.89 1.29
C GLY A 117 -4.88 -16.85 2.46
N CYS A 118 -5.97 -16.74 3.21
CA CYS A 118 -6.25 -17.58 4.37
C CYS A 118 -7.74 -17.82 4.59
N THR A 119 -8.05 -18.93 5.24
CA THR A 119 -9.37 -19.17 5.86
C THR A 119 -9.38 -18.67 7.29
N VAL A 120 -10.53 -18.19 7.74
CA VAL A 120 -10.72 -17.61 9.06
C VAL A 120 -12.00 -18.18 9.68
N GLU A 121 -11.87 -18.76 10.86
CA GLU A 121 -13.00 -19.18 11.70
C GLU A 121 -13.04 -18.31 12.96
N ARG A 122 -14.20 -17.71 13.22
CA ARG A 122 -14.43 -16.85 14.39
C ARG A 122 -14.93 -17.65 15.59
N SER A 123 -14.86 -17.05 16.77
CA SER A 123 -15.30 -17.67 18.02
C SER A 123 -16.80 -18.01 18.07
N ASP A 124 -17.63 -17.35 17.27
CA ASP A 124 -19.06 -17.64 17.11
C ASP A 124 -19.35 -18.80 16.12
N GLY A 125 -18.29 -19.42 15.57
CA GLY A 125 -18.39 -20.50 14.59
C GLY A 125 -18.59 -20.02 13.14
N SER A 126 -18.64 -18.72 12.89
CA SER A 126 -18.74 -18.19 11.52
C SER A 126 -17.41 -18.35 10.77
N PHE A 127 -17.52 -18.64 9.48
CA PHE A 127 -16.38 -18.80 8.58
C PHE A 127 -16.32 -17.65 7.58
N THR A 128 -15.12 -17.15 7.37
CA THR A 128 -14.82 -16.17 6.32
C THR A 128 -13.45 -16.48 5.70
N VAL A 129 -13.08 -15.67 4.73
CA VAL A 129 -11.80 -15.69 4.04
C VAL A 129 -11.12 -14.34 4.20
N GLY A 130 -9.80 -14.34 4.10
CA GLY A 130 -9.00 -13.12 4.16
C GLY A 130 -7.67 -13.28 3.46
N HIS A 131 -6.82 -12.27 3.61
CA HIS A 131 -5.40 -12.40 3.33
C HIS A 131 -4.56 -11.81 4.46
N LYS A 132 -3.37 -12.38 4.63
CA LYS A 132 -2.36 -11.91 5.57
C LYS A 132 -1.20 -11.25 4.84
N THR A 133 -0.67 -10.20 5.45
CA THR A 133 0.58 -9.56 5.06
C THR A 133 1.43 -9.29 6.30
N LYS A 134 2.74 -9.20 6.13
CA LYS A 134 3.59 -8.61 7.17
C LYS A 134 3.31 -7.12 7.26
N HIS A 135 3.38 -6.58 8.47
CA HIS A 135 3.44 -5.15 8.63
C HIS A 135 4.78 -4.63 8.07
N ILE A 136 4.68 -3.62 7.20
CA ILE A 136 5.81 -3.10 6.43
C ILE A 136 6.47 -1.93 7.17
N GLY A 137 5.66 -1.06 7.78
CA GLY A 137 6.09 0.12 8.52
C GLY A 137 5.05 1.23 8.49
N PRO A 138 5.45 2.46 8.88
CA PRO A 138 4.53 3.55 9.13
C PRO A 138 3.98 4.14 7.86
N THR A 139 2.71 4.58 7.91
CA THR A 139 2.12 5.34 6.80
C THR A 139 2.65 6.76 6.79
N VAL A 140 2.72 7.38 5.62
CA VAL A 140 3.08 8.80 5.49
C VAL A 140 2.11 9.68 6.27
N GLU A 141 0.81 9.36 6.25
CA GLU A 141 -0.19 10.09 7.05
C GLU A 141 0.11 10.03 8.55
N TYR A 142 0.51 8.86 9.07
CA TYR A 142 0.88 8.72 10.48
C TYR A 142 2.10 9.59 10.82
N ILE A 143 3.12 9.59 9.98
CA ILE A 143 4.31 10.43 10.12
C ILE A 143 3.90 11.91 10.15
N CYS A 144 3.11 12.37 9.18
CA CYS A 144 2.61 13.75 9.11
C CYS A 144 1.82 14.15 10.37
N LYS A 145 0.94 13.28 10.86
CA LYS A 145 0.18 13.51 12.10
C LYS A 145 1.10 13.70 13.30
N ARG A 146 2.19 12.94 13.40
CA ARG A 146 3.16 12.98 14.51
C ARG A 146 4.14 14.16 14.41
N LEU A 147 4.38 14.66 13.20
CA LEU A 147 5.14 15.89 12.96
C LEU A 147 4.29 17.16 13.10
N LYS A 148 2.96 17.05 13.12
CA LYS A 148 2.06 18.19 13.26
C LYS A 148 2.36 19.00 14.53
N GLY A 149 2.60 20.30 14.37
CA GLY A 149 2.93 21.21 15.47
C GLY A 149 4.42 21.22 15.87
N LYS A 150 5.25 20.36 15.25
CA LYS A 150 6.71 20.47 15.34
C LYS A 150 7.21 21.49 14.30
N ASN A 151 8.29 22.20 14.61
CA ASN A 151 9.03 22.97 13.62
C ASN A 151 9.87 22.01 12.78
N ILE A 152 9.30 21.54 11.67
CA ILE A 152 10.02 20.71 10.68
C ILE A 152 10.78 21.62 9.70
N ASP A 153 12.01 21.25 9.41
CA ASP A 153 12.84 21.93 8.40
C ASP A 153 12.35 21.65 6.98
N ASP A 154 12.89 22.40 6.02
CA ASP A 154 12.50 22.25 4.61
C ASP A 154 12.99 20.92 4.03
N ASP A 155 14.11 20.37 4.52
CA ASP A 155 14.61 19.05 4.10
C ASP A 155 13.64 17.92 4.46
N THR A 156 13.00 17.98 5.64
CA THR A 156 11.96 17.03 6.04
C THR A 156 10.72 17.15 5.17
N LYS A 157 10.31 18.38 4.84
CA LYS A 157 9.17 18.61 3.93
C LYS A 157 9.46 18.06 2.54
N ASN A 158 10.63 18.39 1.98
CA ASN A 158 11.10 17.91 0.69
C ASN A 158 11.16 16.37 0.66
N SER A 159 11.60 15.75 1.75
CA SER A 159 11.63 14.29 1.89
C SER A 159 10.22 13.68 1.84
N LEU A 160 9.24 14.27 2.52
CA LEU A 160 7.85 13.82 2.50
C LEU A 160 7.22 13.99 1.11
N GLU A 161 7.51 15.11 0.42
CA GLU A 161 7.11 15.33 -0.96
C GLU A 161 7.69 14.27 -1.90
N GLU A 162 8.99 13.96 -1.77
CA GLU A 162 9.65 12.92 -2.58
C GLU A 162 8.99 11.55 -2.35
N VAL A 163 8.69 11.19 -1.09
CA VAL A 163 7.99 9.93 -0.77
C VAL A 163 6.62 9.86 -1.44
N VAL A 164 5.85 10.95 -1.41
CA VAL A 164 4.53 10.99 -2.05
C VAL A 164 4.65 10.87 -3.57
N ILE A 165 5.61 11.55 -4.19
CA ILE A 165 5.87 11.41 -5.64
C ILE A 165 6.28 9.99 -6.00
N LYS A 166 7.13 9.34 -5.21
CA LYS A 166 7.46 7.93 -5.44
C LYS A 166 6.25 7.02 -5.26
N GLY A 167 5.40 7.29 -4.27
CA GLY A 167 4.13 6.58 -4.09
C GLY A 167 3.23 6.71 -5.31
N PHE A 168 3.12 7.91 -5.87
CA PHE A 168 2.43 8.16 -7.13
C PHE A 168 3.05 7.36 -8.30
N ASN A 169 4.37 7.43 -8.48
CA ASN A 169 5.05 6.70 -9.55
C ASN A 169 4.83 5.19 -9.45
N LEU A 170 4.85 4.64 -8.24
CA LEU A 170 4.55 3.24 -8.00
C LEU A 170 3.10 2.90 -8.38
N ALA A 171 2.13 3.75 -8.03
CA ALA A 171 0.73 3.56 -8.42
C ALA A 171 0.55 3.63 -9.94
N ALA A 172 1.22 4.57 -10.61
CA ALA A 172 1.19 4.70 -12.06
C ALA A 172 1.80 3.47 -12.77
N ARG A 173 2.91 2.94 -12.25
CA ARG A 173 3.51 1.69 -12.74
C ARG A 173 2.56 0.51 -12.57
N LEU A 174 1.94 0.36 -11.40
CA LEU A 174 0.95 -0.70 -11.15
C LEU A 174 -0.23 -0.62 -12.10
N TYR A 175 -0.73 0.58 -12.36
CA TYR A 175 -1.81 0.78 -13.31
C TYR A 175 -1.39 0.46 -14.75
N ILE A 176 -0.31 1.08 -15.25
CA ILE A 176 0.08 0.96 -16.65
C ILE A 176 0.65 -0.43 -16.96
N LEU A 177 1.51 -0.99 -16.11
CA LEU A 177 2.19 -2.25 -16.39
C LEU A 177 1.35 -3.48 -16.03
N HIS A 178 0.48 -3.37 -15.01
CA HIS A 178 -0.20 -4.52 -14.42
C HIS A 178 -1.73 -4.42 -14.40
N ASP A 179 -2.31 -3.34 -14.95
CA ASP A 179 -3.76 -3.07 -14.91
C ASP A 179 -4.31 -2.99 -13.47
N ILE A 180 -3.47 -2.61 -12.50
CA ILE A 180 -3.83 -2.48 -11.09
C ILE A 180 -4.09 -1.01 -10.78
N TRP A 181 -5.35 -0.65 -10.64
CA TRP A 181 -5.76 0.70 -10.25
C TRP A 181 -5.82 0.89 -8.73
N MET A 182 -5.35 2.04 -8.26
CA MET A 182 -5.49 2.47 -6.87
C MET A 182 -6.62 3.49 -6.75
N GLU A 183 -7.75 3.08 -6.18
CA GLU A 183 -8.96 3.93 -6.11
C GLU A 183 -8.79 5.11 -5.14
N ASP A 184 -8.17 4.88 -3.99
CA ASP A 184 -7.93 5.91 -2.97
C ASP A 184 -6.44 6.14 -2.71
N PRO A 185 -5.73 6.81 -3.65
CA PRO A 185 -4.34 7.14 -3.46
C PRO A 185 -4.18 8.30 -2.46
N ASN A 186 -3.71 7.99 -1.26
CA ASN A 186 -3.52 8.99 -0.21
C ASN A 186 -2.29 8.65 0.65
N PRO A 187 -1.74 9.62 1.41
CA PRO A 187 -0.59 9.38 2.29
C PRO A 187 -0.79 8.28 3.34
N GLY A 188 -2.04 7.95 3.71
CA GLY A 188 -2.36 6.84 4.60
C GLY A 188 -2.20 5.46 3.95
N ASN A 189 -2.10 5.41 2.62
CA ASN A 189 -1.88 4.18 1.84
C ASN A 189 -0.47 4.07 1.25
N ILE A 190 0.44 4.98 1.62
CA ILE A 190 1.87 4.91 1.33
C ILE A 190 2.58 4.55 2.63
N VAL A 191 3.33 3.45 2.65
CA VAL A 191 4.10 3.01 3.82
C VAL A 191 5.59 3.03 3.54
N LEU A 192 6.38 3.33 4.56
CA LEU A 192 7.84 3.27 4.54
C LEU A 192 8.32 1.95 5.14
N ASN A 193 9.20 1.24 4.45
CA ASN A 193 9.86 0.05 4.97
C ASN A 193 11.28 0.42 5.44
N PHE A 194 11.54 0.23 6.72
CA PHE A 194 12.81 0.56 7.37
C PHE A 194 13.71 -0.68 7.62
N ASP A 195 13.45 -1.80 6.95
CA ASP A 195 14.23 -3.04 7.16
C ASP A 195 15.72 -2.84 6.79
N ASP A 196 16.01 -1.96 5.82
CA ASP A 196 17.35 -1.48 5.49
C ASP A 196 17.39 0.05 5.54
N LEU A 197 18.01 0.60 6.58
CA LEU A 197 18.13 2.05 6.77
C LEU A 197 18.97 2.74 5.68
N ASN A 198 19.79 2.00 4.93
CA ASN A 198 20.53 2.54 3.78
C ASN A 198 19.72 2.50 2.48
N ASN A 199 18.57 1.82 2.48
CA ASN A 199 17.72 1.61 1.32
C ASN A 199 16.24 1.51 1.74
N ILE A 200 15.72 2.58 2.34
CA ILE A 200 14.33 2.65 2.74
C ILE A 200 13.45 2.59 1.49
N LYS A 201 12.57 1.60 1.46
CA LYS A 201 11.63 1.37 0.37
C LYS A 201 10.28 1.95 0.71
N ILE A 202 9.53 2.29 -0.32
CA ILE A 202 8.12 2.63 -0.18
C ILE A 202 7.27 1.46 -0.66
N ALA A 203 6.09 1.28 -0.09
CA ALA A 203 5.08 0.39 -0.65
C ALA A 203 3.71 1.04 -0.62
N LEU A 204 2.85 0.60 -1.53
CA LEU A 204 1.43 0.95 -1.51
C LEU A 204 0.63 -0.17 -0.87
N ILE A 205 -0.35 0.21 -0.07
CA ILE A 205 -1.28 -0.71 0.60
C ILE A 205 -2.73 -0.36 0.23
N ASP A 206 -3.65 -1.20 0.69
CA ASP A 206 -5.10 -1.02 0.55
C ASP A 206 -5.59 -0.84 -0.89
N PHE A 207 -5.16 -1.75 -1.78
CA PHE A 207 -5.73 -1.86 -3.12
C PHE A 207 -7.20 -2.29 -3.03
N GLU A 208 -8.13 -1.40 -3.40
CA GLU A 208 -9.54 -1.75 -3.53
C GLU A 208 -9.78 -2.61 -4.77
N SER A 209 -10.48 -3.74 -4.62
CA SER A 209 -10.74 -4.67 -5.72
C SER A 209 -12.04 -4.39 -6.51
N MET A 210 -12.92 -3.50 -6.03
CA MET A 210 -14.24 -3.31 -6.65
C MET A 210 -14.26 -2.34 -7.85
N ASN A 211 -13.31 -1.40 -7.92
CA ASN A 211 -13.27 -0.34 -8.94
C ASN A 211 -12.01 -0.41 -9.80
N GLN A 212 -11.55 -1.62 -10.15
CA GLN A 212 -10.39 -1.76 -11.01
C GLN A 212 -10.75 -1.41 -12.46
N TYR A 213 -10.14 -0.35 -12.99
CA TYR A 213 -10.10 -0.13 -14.42
C TYR A 213 -9.29 -1.26 -15.05
N LYS A 214 -9.97 -2.17 -15.74
CA LYS A 214 -9.31 -3.20 -16.55
C LYS A 214 -9.07 -2.65 -17.94
N GLY A 215 -7.83 -2.74 -18.41
CA GLY A 215 -7.48 -2.43 -19.79
C GLY A 215 -6.93 -1.02 -19.96
N VAL A 216 -5.64 -0.96 -20.23
CA VAL A 216 -4.95 0.21 -20.74
C VAL A 216 -4.90 0.09 -22.27
N GLU A 217 -5.95 0.55 -22.96
CA GLU A 217 -6.03 0.54 -24.43
C GLU A 217 -6.00 1.96 -25.01
N GLY A 218 -5.26 2.16 -26.10
CA GLY A 218 -5.15 3.46 -26.78
C GLY A 218 -4.60 4.56 -25.86
N ASP A 219 -5.10 5.79 -26.00
CA ASP A 219 -4.62 6.95 -25.24
C ASP A 219 -5.18 7.06 -23.80
N LEU A 220 -6.04 6.12 -23.38
CA LEU A 220 -6.69 6.14 -22.05
C LEU A 220 -5.68 6.10 -20.89
N TYR A 221 -4.46 5.60 -21.12
CA TYR A 221 -3.42 5.57 -20.08
C TYR A 221 -2.98 6.97 -19.65
N ARG A 222 -2.89 7.93 -20.58
CA ARG A 222 -2.49 9.31 -20.29
C ARG A 222 -3.54 10.00 -19.43
N GLU A 223 -4.82 9.91 -19.82
CA GLU A 223 -5.93 10.49 -19.07
C GLU A 223 -5.99 9.93 -17.64
N ARG A 224 -5.80 8.62 -17.49
CA ARG A 224 -5.86 7.93 -16.20
C ARG A 224 -4.65 8.23 -15.33
N PHE A 225 -3.46 8.37 -15.92
CA PHE A 225 -2.27 8.86 -15.22
C PHE A 225 -2.51 10.26 -14.65
N GLU A 226 -3.03 11.19 -15.45
CA GLU A 226 -3.35 12.55 -15.00
C GLU A 226 -4.44 12.58 -13.92
N SER A 227 -5.48 11.75 -14.09
CA SER A 227 -6.53 11.58 -13.08
C SER A 227 -5.96 11.08 -11.75
N LEU A 228 -5.07 10.09 -11.80
CA LEU A 228 -4.40 9.53 -10.64
C LEU A 228 -3.53 10.60 -9.94
N PHE A 229 -2.76 11.38 -10.72
CA PHE A 229 -1.92 12.45 -10.18
C PHE A 229 -2.76 13.50 -9.43
N LYS A 230 -3.85 13.99 -10.04
CA LYS A 230 -4.77 14.94 -9.40
C LYS A 230 -5.38 14.40 -8.11
N ARG A 231 -5.65 13.09 -8.02
CA ARG A 231 -6.12 12.45 -6.79
C ARG A 231 -5.04 12.47 -5.71
N PHE A 232 -3.81 12.06 -6.04
CA PHE A 232 -2.66 12.12 -5.13
C PHE A 232 -2.42 13.55 -4.64
N GLU A 233 -2.36 14.53 -5.55
CA GLU A 233 -2.14 15.95 -5.23
C GLU A 233 -3.19 16.47 -4.25
N LYS A 234 -4.47 16.23 -4.53
CA LYS A 234 -5.57 16.63 -3.64
C LYS A 234 -5.46 15.99 -2.25
N LYS A 235 -5.10 14.70 -2.18
CA LYS A 235 -5.02 13.95 -0.92
C LYS A 235 -3.76 14.30 -0.12
N ALA A 236 -2.64 14.52 -0.79
CA ALA A 236 -1.39 15.00 -0.21
C ALA A 236 -1.57 16.39 0.42
N LYS A 237 -2.25 17.30 -0.29
CA LYS A 237 -2.55 18.65 0.21
C LYS A 237 -3.34 18.63 1.51
N HIS A 238 -4.30 17.71 1.66
CA HIS A 238 -5.02 17.54 2.93
C HIS A 238 -4.12 17.06 4.09
N ALA A 239 -3.04 16.34 3.79
CA ALA A 239 -2.04 15.93 4.78
C ALA A 239 -0.96 17.02 5.03
N GLY A 240 -1.04 18.17 4.35
CA GLY A 240 -0.06 19.26 4.46
C GLY A 240 1.19 19.08 3.58
N ILE A 241 1.14 18.17 2.59
CA ILE A 241 2.22 17.95 1.63
C ILE A 241 1.82 18.57 0.28
N SER A 242 2.70 19.34 -0.34
CA SER A 242 2.46 19.92 -1.67
C SER A 242 3.31 19.19 -2.70
N ILE A 243 2.69 18.63 -3.73
CA ILE A 243 3.40 18.02 -4.88
C ILE A 243 3.03 18.77 -6.15
N SER A 244 3.91 18.80 -7.15
CA SER A 244 3.64 19.48 -8.43
C SER A 244 4.05 18.64 -9.63
N ARG A 245 3.37 18.84 -10.76
CA ARG A 245 3.57 18.04 -11.98
C ARG A 245 4.94 18.28 -12.62
N ASP A 246 5.53 19.45 -12.38
CA ASP A 246 6.79 19.88 -13.00
C ASP A 246 8.03 19.29 -12.31
N GLN A 247 7.84 18.46 -11.28
CA GLN A 247 8.95 17.76 -10.62
C GLN A 247 9.54 16.70 -11.57
N GLU A 248 10.85 16.81 -11.84
CA GLU A 248 11.61 15.91 -12.73
C GLU A 248 11.51 14.43 -12.35
N SER A 249 11.15 14.14 -11.09
CA SER A 249 11.04 12.79 -10.55
C SER A 249 9.75 12.06 -10.93
N ILE A 250 8.77 12.73 -11.56
CA ILE A 250 7.53 12.06 -11.97
C ILE A 250 7.76 11.21 -13.23
N ALA A 251 7.27 9.97 -13.19
CA ALA A 251 7.38 9.05 -14.32
C ALA A 251 6.67 9.58 -15.59
N ASP A 252 7.27 9.34 -16.74
CA ASP A 252 6.65 9.60 -18.04
C ASP A 252 5.68 8.44 -18.38
N PRO A 253 4.36 8.70 -18.51
CA PRO A 253 3.40 7.66 -18.85
C PRO A 253 3.69 6.99 -20.21
N ASP A 254 4.30 7.69 -21.16
CA ASP A 254 4.61 7.15 -22.49
C ASP A 254 5.75 6.13 -22.42
N VAL A 255 6.74 6.40 -21.57
CA VAL A 255 7.83 5.46 -21.29
C VAL A 255 7.29 4.20 -20.63
N LEU A 256 6.40 4.34 -19.64
CA LEU A 256 5.75 3.21 -18.98
C LEU A 256 4.88 2.39 -19.95
N TYR A 257 4.14 3.05 -20.84
CA TYR A 257 3.32 2.35 -21.83
C TYR A 257 4.17 1.62 -22.87
N ALA A 258 5.26 2.23 -23.35
CA ALA A 258 6.22 1.56 -24.21
C ALA A 258 6.86 0.33 -23.53
N GLU A 259 7.12 0.40 -22.22
CA GLU A 259 7.56 -0.75 -21.42
C GLU A 259 6.49 -1.86 -21.38
N ARG A 260 5.22 -1.52 -21.15
CA ARG A 260 4.08 -2.47 -21.19
C ARG A 260 4.03 -3.20 -22.52
N MET A 261 4.13 -2.48 -23.64
CA MET A 261 4.03 -3.08 -24.98
C MET A 261 5.15 -4.10 -25.23
N LYS A 262 6.39 -3.79 -24.83
CA LYS A 262 7.52 -4.74 -24.93
C LYS A 262 7.31 -6.01 -24.10
N ARG A 263 6.69 -5.90 -22.92
CA ARG A 263 6.40 -7.07 -22.06
C ARG A 263 5.35 -8.02 -22.67
N LYS A 264 4.50 -7.54 -23.57
CA LYS A 264 3.47 -8.35 -24.26
C LYS A 264 3.97 -9.09 -25.49
N GLU A 265 5.15 -8.73 -26.01
CA GLU A 265 5.77 -9.35 -27.19
C GLU A 265 6.59 -10.62 -26.87
N ILE A 266 6.77 -10.93 -25.58
CA ILE A 266 7.49 -12.10 -25.06
C ILE A 266 6.47 -13.14 -24.60
#